data_AF-F7JQZ6-F1
#
_entry.id   AF-F7JQZ6-F1
#
_cell.length_a   1.000
_cell.length_b   1.000
_cell.length_c   1.000
_cell.angle_alpha   90.00
_cell.angle_beta   90.00
_cell.angle_gamma   90.00
#
_symmetry.space_group_name_H-M   'P 1'
#
loop_
_entity.id
_entity.type
_entity.pdbx_description
1 polymer ?
#
loop_
_entity_poly.entity_id
_entity_poly.type
_entity_poly.pdbx_seq_one_letter_code
_entity_poly.pdbx_strand_id
1 'polypeptide(L)'
;MTETYFQTENQPSLSEIYEEICSMEKSQIPDLSKEISAAFARAEESFADAPEEDRHYLQMFSFICSLSFDVYVKKLLIEKLLDELPDFQKSQKKEK
;
A
#
# COMPACT_ATOMS: atom_id res chain seq x y z
N MET A 1 -22.89 -11.44 -13.50
CA MET A 1 -21.41 -11.58 -13.42
C MET A 1 -20.99 -12.43 -12.22
N THR A 2 -21.64 -13.59 -12.01
CA THR A 2 -21.33 -14.51 -10.89
C THR A 2 -21.33 -15.98 -11.31
N GLU A 3 -21.51 -16.28 -12.59
CA GLU A 3 -21.71 -17.68 -13.04
C GLU A 3 -20.54 -18.24 -13.86
N THR A 4 -19.63 -17.41 -14.37
CA THR A 4 -18.54 -17.89 -15.25
C THR A 4 -17.23 -18.19 -14.50
N TYR A 5 -17.13 -17.84 -13.21
CA TYR A 5 -15.92 -18.04 -12.39
C TYR A 5 -16.11 -18.96 -11.17
N PHE A 6 -17.32 -19.50 -10.97
CA PHE A 6 -17.66 -20.27 -9.76
C PHE A 6 -17.95 -21.76 -10.04
N GLN A 7 -17.74 -22.23 -11.27
CA GLN A 7 -17.96 -23.64 -11.64
C GLN A 7 -16.83 -24.17 -12.51
N THR A 8 -15.67 -24.42 -11.90
CA THR A 8 -14.71 -25.42 -12.39
C THR A 8 -13.90 -25.89 -11.19
N GLU A 9 -13.87 -27.19 -10.92
CA GLU A 9 -13.19 -27.82 -9.75
C GLU A 9 -11.66 -27.59 -9.67
N ASN A 10 -11.10 -26.71 -10.49
CA ASN A 10 -9.66 -26.46 -10.65
C ASN A 10 -9.26 -24.97 -10.55
N GLN A 11 -10.18 -24.07 -10.21
CA GLN A 11 -9.84 -22.67 -9.94
C GLN A 11 -10.03 -22.37 -8.45
N PRO A 12 -9.08 -21.65 -7.82
CA PRO A 12 -9.23 -21.25 -6.43
C PRO A 12 -10.47 -20.38 -6.30
N SER A 13 -11.29 -20.70 -5.30
CA SER A 13 -12.44 -19.90 -4.92
C SER A 13 -12.00 -18.50 -4.51
N LEU A 14 -12.91 -17.52 -4.63
CA LEU A 14 -12.65 -16.16 -4.20
C LEU A 14 -12.21 -16.09 -2.72
N SER A 15 -12.76 -16.95 -1.86
CA SER A 15 -12.37 -17.07 -0.45
C SER A 15 -10.92 -17.51 -0.30
N GLU A 16 -10.48 -18.53 -1.05
CA GLU A 16 -9.09 -19.01 -1.01
C GLU A 16 -8.12 -17.93 -1.51
N ILE A 17 -8.50 -17.16 -2.53
CA ILE A 17 -7.69 -16.02 -3.01
C ILE A 17 -7.55 -14.95 -1.92
N TYR A 18 -8.64 -14.58 -1.24
CA TYR A 18 -8.58 -13.59 -0.16
C TYR A 18 -7.79 -14.09 1.05
N GLU A 19 -7.95 -15.35 1.43
CA GLU A 19 -7.24 -15.96 2.56
C GLU A 19 -5.72 -15.99 2.31
N GLU A 20 -5.30 -16.36 1.10
CA GLU A 20 -3.89 -16.36 0.70
C GLU A 20 -3.30 -14.94 0.78
N ILE A 21 -3.98 -13.95 0.19
CA ILE A 21 -3.55 -12.54 0.21
C ILE A 21 -3.47 -12.04 1.66
N CYS A 22 -4.49 -12.29 2.48
CA CYS A 22 -4.50 -11.85 3.87
C CYS A 22 -3.40 -12.51 4.71
N SER A 23 -3.13 -13.80 4.48
CA SER A 23 -2.05 -14.52 5.15
C SER A 23 -0.69 -13.91 4.79
N MET A 24 -0.47 -13.65 3.51
CA MET A 24 0.72 -12.99 3.01
C MET A 24 0.89 -11.58 3.61
N GLU A 25 -0.16 -10.77 3.67
CA GLU A 25 -0.11 -9.43 4.28
C GLU A 25 0.22 -9.49 5.77
N LYS A 26 -0.40 -10.41 6.51
CA LYS A 26 -0.12 -10.59 7.95
C LYS A 26 1.34 -10.94 8.21
N SER A 27 1.94 -11.75 7.35
CA SER A 27 3.36 -12.14 7.49
C SER A 27 4.32 -10.95 7.35
N GLN A 28 3.91 -9.88 6.65
CA GLN A 28 4.72 -8.68 6.42
C GLN A 28 4.60 -7.62 7.52
N ILE A 29 3.61 -7.72 8.41
CA ILE A 29 3.38 -6.75 9.49
C ILE A 29 4.64 -6.49 10.34
N PRO A 30 5.41 -7.51 10.78
CA PRO A 30 6.59 -7.29 11.60
C PRO A 30 7.68 -6.48 10.88
N ASP A 31 7.92 -6.78 9.60
CA ASP A 31 8.92 -6.08 8.79
C ASP A 31 8.50 -4.63 8.55
N LEU A 32 7.22 -4.40 8.21
CA LEU A 32 6.67 -3.07 8.04
C LEU A 32 6.80 -2.22 9.33
N SER A 33 6.53 -2.82 10.49
CA SER A 33 6.71 -2.16 11.79
C SER A 33 8.16 -1.71 12.03
N LYS A 34 9.12 -2.57 11.66
CA LYS A 34 10.55 -2.26 11.75
C LYS A 34 10.96 -1.14 10.80
N GLU A 35 10.44 -1.13 9.58
CA GLU A 35 10.67 -0.06 8.61
C GLU A 35 10.12 1.29 9.08
N ILE A 36 8.90 1.31 9.62
CA ILE A 36 8.29 2.52 10.18
C ILE A 36 9.12 3.05 11.36
N SER A 37 9.59 2.16 12.23
CA SER A 37 10.46 2.55 13.36
C SER A 37 11.79 3.14 12.88
N ALA A 38 12.41 2.57 11.85
CA ALA A 38 13.62 3.11 11.25
C ALA A 38 13.38 4.46 10.56
N ALA A 39 12.22 4.65 9.91
CA ALA A 39 11.84 5.92 9.33
C ALA A 39 11.65 7.02 10.39
N PHE A 40 11.09 6.66 11.55
CA PHE A 40 10.98 7.57 12.68
C PHE A 40 12.36 8.00 13.21
N ALA A 41 13.27 7.04 13.45
CA ALA A 41 14.63 7.34 13.90
C ALA A 41 15.38 8.28 12.92
N ARG A 42 15.24 8.06 11.60
CA ARG A 42 15.81 8.98 10.60
C ARG A 42 15.20 10.38 10.65
N ALA A 43 13.91 10.48 10.94
CA ALA A 43 13.25 11.77 11.11
C ALA A 43 13.75 12.50 12.36
N GLU A 44 14.05 11.78 13.45
CA GLU A 44 14.67 12.35 14.66
C GLU A 44 16.12 12.84 14.43
N GLU A 45 16.82 12.33 13.42
CA GLU A 45 18.12 12.86 13.00
C GLU A 45 18.00 14.14 12.15
N SER A 46 16.82 14.40 11.58
CA SER A 46 16.59 15.60 10.77
C SER A 46 16.49 16.86 11.63
N PHE A 47 16.82 18.01 11.06
CA PHE A 47 16.76 19.32 11.74
C PHE A 47 17.53 19.37 13.08
N ALA A 48 18.61 18.58 13.23
CA ALA A 48 19.40 18.51 14.46
C ALA A 48 19.94 19.87 14.92
N ASP A 49 20.22 20.77 13.96
CA ASP A 49 20.72 22.13 14.22
C ASP A 49 19.60 23.16 14.49
N ALA A 50 18.32 22.76 14.42
CA ALA A 50 17.20 23.66 14.66
C ALA A 50 17.08 24.03 16.15
N PRO A 51 16.50 25.20 16.48
CA PRO A 51 16.19 25.59 17.85
C PRO A 51 15.38 24.50 18.57
N GLU A 52 15.66 24.27 19.86
CA GLU A 52 15.03 23.22 20.66
C GLU A 52 13.49 23.34 20.70
N GLU A 53 12.99 24.58 20.68
CA GLU A 53 11.57 24.95 20.58
C GLU A 53 10.86 24.29 19.38
N ASP A 54 11.50 24.33 18.22
CA ASP A 54 10.89 23.89 16.96
C ASP A 54 11.34 22.49 16.52
N ARG A 55 12.46 22.01 17.06
CA ARG A 55 13.13 20.77 16.60
C ARG A 55 12.19 19.57 16.60
N HIS A 56 11.53 19.32 17.73
CA HIS A 56 10.62 18.18 17.87
C HIS A 56 9.44 18.27 16.87
N TYR A 57 8.88 19.47 16.67
CA TYR A 57 7.81 19.68 15.70
C TYR A 57 8.29 19.41 14.26
N LEU A 58 9.45 19.94 13.88
CA LEU A 58 10.02 19.75 12.54
C LEU A 58 10.37 18.28 12.26
N GLN A 59 10.86 17.55 13.26
CA GLN A 59 11.16 16.12 13.15
C GLN A 59 9.87 15.29 13.00
N MET A 60 8.83 15.62 13.77
CA MET A 60 7.53 14.97 13.62
C MET A 60 6.91 15.25 12.24
N PHE A 61 7.03 16.50 11.77
CA PHE A 61 6.59 16.89 10.43
C PHE A 61 7.37 16.13 9.35
N SER A 62 8.69 16.01 9.48
CA SER A 62 9.56 15.22 8.60
C SER A 62 9.11 13.76 8.52
N PHE A 63 8.78 13.15 9.66
CA PHE A 63 8.25 11.79 9.72
C PHE A 63 6.91 11.66 8.98
N ILE A 64 5.97 12.58 9.23
CA ILE A 64 4.66 12.61 8.54
C ILE A 64 4.85 12.74 7.02
N CYS A 65 5.77 13.60 6.59
CA CYS A 65 6.12 13.76 5.18
C CYS A 65 6.68 12.47 4.57
N SER A 66 7.57 11.77 5.28
CA SER A 66 8.10 10.47 4.83
C SER A 66 6.99 9.46 4.63
N LEU A 67 6.11 9.29 5.62
CA LEU A 67 4.98 8.35 5.52
C LEU A 67 4.02 8.72 4.38
N SER A 68 3.74 10.01 4.23
CA SER A 68 2.86 10.53 3.18
C SER A 68 3.43 10.27 1.78
N PHE A 69 4.74 10.43 1.62
CA PHE A 69 5.43 10.12 0.36
C PHE A 69 5.35 8.62 0.03
N ASP A 70 5.58 7.74 1.00
CA ASP A 70 5.47 6.29 0.79
C ASP A 70 4.05 5.88 0.36
N VAL A 71 3.02 6.44 1.00
CA VAL A 71 1.62 6.21 0.62
C VAL A 71 1.34 6.72 -0.79
N TYR A 72 1.84 7.90 -1.14
CA TYR A 72 1.68 8.49 -2.48
C TYR A 72 2.31 7.60 -3.56
N VAL A 73 3.55 7.15 -3.36
CA VAL A 73 4.26 6.28 -4.32
C VAL A 73 3.55 4.93 -4.45
N LYS A 74 3.12 4.32 -3.33
CA LYS A 74 2.35 3.08 -3.36
C LYS A 74 1.05 3.23 -4.14
N LYS A 75 0.30 4.33 -3.93
CA LYS A 75 -0.91 4.63 -4.70
C LYS A 75 -0.63 4.73 -6.20
N LEU A 76 0.40 5.49 -6.58
CA LEU A 76 0.76 5.67 -7.99
C LEU A 76 1.15 4.34 -8.67
N LEU A 77 1.87 3.46 -7.94
CA LEU A 77 2.22 2.15 -8.45
C LEU A 77 0.99 1.28 -8.67
N ILE A 78 0.04 1.27 -7.72
CA ILE A 78 -1.22 0.53 -7.85
C ILE A 78 -2.01 1.04 -9.07
N GLU A 79 -2.14 2.36 -9.25
CA GLU A 79 -2.82 2.95 -10.41
C GLU A 79 -2.20 2.47 -11.73
N LYS A 80 -0.86 2.52 -11.84
CA LYS A 80 -0.15 2.03 -13.03
C LYS A 80 -0.35 0.54 -13.28
N LEU A 81 -0.28 -0.28 -12.23
CA LEU A 81 -0.53 -1.72 -12.34
C LEU A 81 -1.96 -2.00 -12.82
N LEU A 82 -2.95 -1.26 -12.31
CA LEU A 82 -4.34 -1.38 -12.76
C LEU A 82 -4.53 -0.95 -14.21
N ASP A 83 -3.84 0.10 -14.67
CA ASP A 83 -3.88 0.56 -16.06
C ASP A 83 -3.27 -0.46 -17.04
N GLU A 84 -2.28 -1.26 -16.59
CA GLU A 84 -1.60 -2.28 -17.39
C GLU A 84 -2.34 -3.63 -17.44
N LEU A 85 -3.33 -3.89 -16.57
CA LEU A 85 -4.13 -5.11 -16.61
C LEU A 85 -5.02 -5.14 -17.88
N PRO A 86 -4.93 -6.19 -18.74
CA PRO A 86 -5.70 -6.25 -19.98
C PRO A 86 -7.23 -6.22 -19.73
N ASP A 87 -7.86 -5.13 -20.18
CA ASP A 87 -9.29 -4.97 -20.47
C ASP A 87 -10.31 -5.41 -19.39
N PHE A 88 -10.13 -5.02 -18.12
CA PHE A 88 -11.31 -4.89 -17.24
C PHE A 88 -12.26 -3.75 -17.70
N GLN A 89 -11.78 -2.89 -18.63
CA GLN A 89 -12.49 -1.73 -19.17
C GLN A 89 -13.36 -2.01 -20.42
N LYS A 90 -13.23 -3.16 -21.11
CA LYS A 90 -14.05 -3.46 -22.30
C LYS A 90 -15.48 -3.89 -22.01
N SER A 91 -15.80 -4.26 -20.77
CA SER A 91 -17.15 -4.70 -20.37
C SER A 91 -18.09 -3.55 -19.99
N GLN A 92 -17.60 -2.34 -19.69
CA GLN A 92 -18.47 -1.18 -19.35
C GLN A 92 -18.89 -0.31 -20.55
N LYS A 93 -18.36 -0.57 -21.76
CA LYS A 93 -18.69 0.23 -22.97
C LYS A 93 -19.70 -0.42 -23.93
N LYS A 94 -20.35 -1.53 -23.56
CA LYS A 94 -21.35 -2.22 -24.41
C LYS A 94 -22.82 -2.12 -23.96
N GLU A 95 -23.14 -1.20 -23.04
CA GLU A 95 -24.53 -0.79 -22.77
C GLU A 95 -24.71 0.70 -23.05
N LYS A 96 -24.75 1.07 -24.33
CA LYS A 96 -25.43 2.26 -24.84
C LYS A 96 -26.00 1.96 -26.21
#